data_AF-A0A8H5LGS9-F1
#
_entry.id   AF-A0A8H5LGS9-F1
#
_cell.length_a   1.000
_cell.length_b   1.000
_cell.length_c   1.000
_cell.angle_alpha   90.00
_cell.angle_beta   90.00
_cell.angle_gamma   90.00
#
_symmetry.space_group_name_H-M   'P 1'
#
loop_
_entity.id
_entity.type
_entity.pdbx_description
1 polymer ?
#
loop_
_entity_poly.entity_id
_entity_poly.type
_entity_poly.pdbx_seq_one_letter_code
_entity_poly.pdbx_strand_id
1 'polypeptide(L)'
;MAHELEEGVCAHLAAATSRKDILFTTPHVLQVLAVKKIGTENSSSSTDRFRVILSDGKYFTQAILAIQLNYLIYEHTIDKHTIIRTVRMSCKFVRQDKKLLILKRLSVVGQPKEIIGEPTAIASAEESGSKPPSALRTPALQKPAQSTSNGSGYNQPATKNAKNSWLPIEVLNPYQNSWTIKARCTQKSDWRPWSNNKGKLFNVTLKDETGEIRGTAFDETLYPKFEEGKVYFISKAKVQLVKKKFSKFTHDYELTFERNTEIEECTDSPMVKYNFVSLSDLQNLEKDRTCDVVAIVTDVGEITTITAKRTQKELKKRELTLVDKSGYATRFTLWGREAETFHTDEPNPVVALKGVKVGDFRGKNLSMVSSSVMNLNPDIQEASALREWYHTSRRDQSFQSHTSTSGSFSGGGGGGFRREELKYITDMERDSKVLKESPQDKVKPLYFSIRATIMRLKADSIAYPACKTPGCNKKVIQNGDVWTGDKCNKSHDGPSWSYRITMACSDPTAQVRLQGFNDIGEAIFERKADELMYMKEADKGSYNFIMHHIICKTYNFLIRAKSEQYRGFNLLRYGVVGVSKPDWKEESRFFLERLHSAWGQQDL
;
A
#
# COMPACT_ATOMS: atom_id res chain seq x y z
N MET A 1 10.67 -0.85 -51.89
CA MET A 1 9.43 -0.78 -51.09
C MET A 1 9.29 0.65 -50.62
N ALA A 2 8.13 1.27 -50.81
CA ALA A 2 7.89 2.61 -50.26
C ALA A 2 7.90 2.52 -48.72
N HIS A 3 8.67 3.38 -48.06
CA HIS A 3 8.67 3.45 -46.61
C HIS A 3 7.58 4.43 -46.16
N GLU A 4 6.34 3.95 -46.10
CA GLU A 4 5.21 4.74 -45.60
C GLU A 4 5.48 5.12 -44.13
N LEU A 5 5.51 6.43 -43.86
CA LEU A 5 5.53 6.98 -42.51
C LEU A 5 4.09 6.99 -41.96
N GLU A 6 3.96 6.85 -40.64
CA GLU A 6 2.64 6.81 -40.01
C GLU A 6 2.17 8.25 -39.68
N GLU A 7 1.51 8.89 -40.65
CA GLU A 7 1.10 10.30 -40.56
C GLU A 7 0.25 10.62 -39.31
N GLY A 8 0.57 11.73 -38.65
CA GLY A 8 -0.18 12.23 -37.49
C GLY A 8 0.23 11.65 -36.14
N VAL A 9 1.10 10.63 -36.10
CA VAL A 9 1.63 10.07 -34.84
C VAL A 9 2.31 11.12 -33.97
N CYS A 10 3.04 12.08 -34.55
CA CYS A 10 3.69 13.12 -33.75
C CYS A 10 2.66 14.04 -33.04
N ALA A 11 1.50 14.28 -33.65
CA ALA A 11 0.40 15.01 -33.02
C ALA A 11 -0.28 14.19 -31.90
N HIS A 12 -0.51 12.89 -32.11
CA HIS A 12 -1.05 12.01 -31.06
C HIS A 12 -0.09 11.87 -29.86
N LEU A 13 1.21 11.71 -30.10
CA LEU A 13 2.24 11.70 -29.05
C LEU A 13 2.33 13.03 -28.30
N ALA A 14 2.03 14.16 -28.95
CA ALA A 14 1.94 15.47 -28.31
C ALA A 14 0.65 15.62 -27.47
N ALA A 15 -0.47 15.06 -27.90
CA ALA A 15 -1.76 15.12 -27.19
C ALA A 15 -1.81 14.21 -25.94
N ALA A 16 -1.20 13.01 -26.00
CA ALA A 16 -1.27 11.96 -24.98
C ALA A 16 -1.13 12.47 -23.52
N THR A 17 -2.14 12.20 -22.68
CA THR A 17 -2.28 12.79 -21.33
C THR A 17 -1.81 11.86 -20.21
N SER A 18 -1.64 10.56 -20.48
CA SER A 18 -1.32 9.54 -19.47
C SER A 18 0.04 8.88 -19.68
N ARG A 19 0.71 8.48 -18.60
CA ARG A 19 1.97 7.69 -18.65
C ARG A 19 1.75 6.24 -19.13
N LYS A 20 0.50 5.76 -19.18
CA LYS A 20 0.12 4.39 -19.58
C LYS A 20 -0.59 4.34 -20.94
N ASP A 21 -0.51 5.40 -21.73
CA ASP A 21 -1.13 5.44 -23.05
C ASP A 21 -0.57 4.34 -23.97
N ILE A 22 -1.46 3.67 -24.70
CA ILE A 22 -1.13 2.55 -25.59
C ILE A 22 -0.17 3.03 -26.70
N LEU A 23 -0.27 4.30 -27.09
CA LEU A 23 0.60 5.02 -28.02
C LEU A 23 2.10 4.96 -27.70
N PHE A 24 2.50 4.66 -26.45
CA PHE A 24 3.93 4.49 -26.09
C PHE A 24 4.42 3.04 -26.20
N THR A 25 3.51 2.09 -26.42
CA THR A 25 3.76 0.65 -26.54
C THR A 25 3.47 0.10 -27.93
N THR A 26 2.72 0.82 -28.76
CA THR A 26 2.54 0.52 -30.19
C THR A 26 3.80 0.88 -30.98
N PRO A 27 4.13 0.11 -32.04
CA PRO A 27 5.29 0.39 -32.88
C PRO A 27 4.96 1.40 -33.98
N HIS A 28 5.68 2.52 -34.03
CA HIS A 28 5.44 3.61 -34.99
C HIS A 28 6.62 3.82 -35.94
N VAL A 29 6.35 4.12 -37.21
CA VAL A 29 7.38 4.34 -38.25
C VAL A 29 7.61 5.84 -38.45
N LEU A 30 8.81 6.31 -38.11
CA LEU A 30 9.19 7.73 -38.07
C LEU A 30 10.57 7.97 -38.70
N GLN A 31 10.77 9.11 -39.35
CA GLN A 31 12.06 9.52 -39.90
C GLN A 31 12.87 10.36 -38.89
N VAL A 32 14.18 10.10 -38.78
CA VAL A 32 15.13 10.91 -37.99
C VAL A 32 15.59 12.11 -38.81
N LEU A 33 15.19 13.32 -38.41
CA LEU A 33 15.61 14.56 -39.09
C LEU A 33 16.98 15.07 -38.64
N ALA A 34 17.31 14.89 -37.35
CA ALA A 34 18.58 15.31 -36.77
C ALA A 34 18.89 14.58 -35.46
N VAL A 35 20.18 14.37 -35.19
CA VAL A 35 20.71 13.89 -33.92
C VAL A 35 21.60 14.98 -33.33
N LYS A 36 21.46 15.30 -32.03
CA LYS A 36 22.26 16.30 -31.32
C LYS A 36 22.73 15.75 -29.98
N LYS A 37 24.04 15.78 -29.72
CA LYS A 37 24.61 15.45 -28.41
C LYS A 37 24.17 16.49 -27.36
N ILE A 38 23.76 16.02 -26.19
CA ILE A 38 23.32 16.82 -25.05
C ILE A 38 24.41 16.71 -23.96
N GLY A 39 25.23 17.75 -23.83
CA GLY A 39 26.24 17.86 -22.79
C GLY A 39 26.96 19.20 -22.89
N THR A 40 27.37 19.75 -21.75
CA THR A 40 28.21 20.96 -21.67
C THR A 40 29.67 20.52 -21.62
N GLU A 41 30.58 21.22 -22.29
CA GLU A 41 32.00 20.81 -22.42
C GLU A 41 32.77 20.70 -21.08
N ASN A 42 32.19 21.18 -19.98
CA ASN A 42 32.79 21.19 -18.64
C ASN A 42 32.16 20.18 -17.64
N SER A 43 31.39 19.18 -18.08
CA SER A 43 30.84 18.15 -17.18
C SER A 43 31.49 16.77 -17.34
N SER A 44 32.24 16.34 -16.32
CA SER A 44 32.94 15.04 -16.22
C SER A 44 32.03 13.83 -15.97
N SER A 45 30.87 13.77 -16.64
CA SER A 45 29.98 12.61 -16.62
C SER A 45 30.27 11.70 -17.82
N SER A 46 30.71 10.47 -17.56
CA SER A 46 31.19 9.48 -18.55
C SER A 46 30.12 8.85 -19.46
N THR A 47 28.96 9.49 -19.65
CA THR A 47 27.88 8.97 -20.51
C THR A 47 27.27 10.08 -21.37
N ASP A 48 27.49 9.97 -22.69
CA ASP A 48 26.84 10.84 -23.66
C ASP A 48 25.33 10.62 -23.66
N ARG A 49 24.58 11.69 -23.94
CA ARG A 49 23.14 11.64 -24.16
C ARG A 49 22.84 12.27 -25.51
N PHE A 50 21.92 11.69 -26.28
CA PHE A 50 21.56 12.19 -27.60
C PHE A 50 20.09 12.57 -27.67
N ARG A 51 19.83 13.77 -28.21
CA ARG A 51 18.50 14.20 -28.65
C ARG A 51 18.30 13.79 -30.09
N VAL A 52 17.13 13.25 -30.40
CA VAL A 52 16.74 12.87 -31.76
C VAL A 52 15.48 13.67 -32.11
N ILE A 53 15.45 14.27 -33.29
CA ILE A 53 14.27 14.90 -33.87
C ILE A 53 13.61 13.88 -34.79
N LEU A 54 12.36 13.53 -34.50
CA LEU A 54 11.57 12.53 -35.21
C LEU A 54 10.46 13.21 -36.01
N SER A 55 10.14 12.67 -37.20
CA SER A 55 9.12 13.17 -38.10
C SER A 55 8.18 12.05 -38.55
N ASP A 56 6.89 12.38 -38.67
CA ASP A 56 5.85 11.53 -39.28
C ASP A 56 5.51 11.95 -40.73
N GLY A 57 6.28 12.89 -41.30
CA GLY A 57 6.08 13.45 -42.64
C GLY A 57 5.28 14.75 -42.67
N LYS A 58 4.49 15.04 -41.63
CA LYS A 58 3.66 16.26 -41.53
C LYS A 58 4.05 17.15 -40.35
N TYR A 59 4.51 16.53 -39.27
CA TYR A 59 4.97 17.18 -38.06
C TYR A 59 6.30 16.58 -37.59
N PHE A 60 7.01 17.30 -36.72
CA PHE A 60 8.15 16.75 -35.99
C PHE A 60 8.05 16.95 -34.48
N THR A 61 8.69 16.04 -33.74
CA THR A 61 8.78 16.05 -32.28
C THR A 61 10.20 15.74 -31.79
N GLN A 62 10.50 16.07 -30.53
CA GLN A 62 11.81 15.85 -29.91
C GLN A 62 11.77 14.67 -28.92
N ALA A 63 12.70 13.73 -29.09
CA ALA A 63 12.89 12.60 -28.18
C ALA A 63 14.35 12.53 -27.67
N ILE A 64 14.54 11.85 -26.55
CA ILE A 64 15.87 11.49 -26.02
C ILE A 64 16.09 10.00 -26.26
N LEU A 65 17.26 9.64 -26.79
CA LEU A 65 17.64 8.25 -26.94
C LEU A 65 18.08 7.69 -25.58
N ALA A 66 17.62 6.50 -25.20
CA ALA A 66 18.14 5.81 -24.02
C ALA A 66 19.62 5.47 -24.20
N ILE A 67 20.43 5.64 -23.13
CA ILE A 67 21.90 5.46 -23.17
C ILE A 67 22.30 4.07 -23.71
N GLN A 68 21.48 3.04 -23.44
CA GLN A 68 21.65 1.68 -23.95
C GLN A 68 21.59 1.56 -25.48
N LEU A 69 21.06 2.56 -26.19
CA LEU A 69 20.97 2.61 -27.65
C LEU A 69 22.02 3.53 -28.28
N ASN A 70 22.91 4.16 -27.49
CA ASN A 70 23.94 5.07 -28.02
C ASN A 70 24.87 4.40 -29.04
N TYR A 71 25.10 3.08 -28.93
CA TYR A 71 25.90 2.32 -29.89
C TYR A 71 25.39 2.47 -31.33
N LEU A 72 24.06 2.56 -31.54
CA LEU A 72 23.46 2.77 -32.86
C LEU A 72 23.82 4.11 -33.50
N ILE A 73 24.23 5.12 -32.72
CA ILE A 73 24.75 6.39 -33.23
C ILE A 73 26.26 6.27 -33.48
N TYR A 74 27.01 5.65 -32.56
CA TYR A 74 28.46 5.45 -32.73
C TYR A 74 28.81 4.52 -33.91
N GLU A 75 27.94 3.57 -34.23
CA GLU A 75 28.04 2.63 -35.35
C GLU A 75 27.37 3.16 -36.64
N HIS A 76 27.00 4.45 -36.70
CA HIS A 76 26.38 5.09 -37.88
C HIS A 76 25.11 4.38 -38.42
N THR A 77 24.44 3.62 -37.55
CA THR A 77 23.23 2.85 -37.88
C THR A 77 21.98 3.72 -37.80
N ILE A 78 21.98 4.72 -36.91
CA ILE A 78 21.00 5.82 -36.88
C ILE A 78 21.73 7.12 -37.19
N ASP A 79 21.48 7.64 -38.38
CA ASP A 79 22.01 8.91 -38.86
C ASP A 79 20.91 9.80 -39.46
N LYS A 80 21.27 10.99 -39.96
CA LYS A 80 20.33 11.91 -40.60
C LYS A 80 19.52 11.19 -41.71
N HIS A 81 18.22 11.46 -41.76
CA HIS A 81 17.22 10.87 -42.66
C HIS A 81 16.90 9.38 -42.43
N THR A 82 17.51 8.70 -41.45
CA THR A 82 17.23 7.28 -41.16
C THR A 82 15.77 7.06 -40.72
N ILE A 83 15.08 6.08 -41.29
CA ILE A 83 13.75 5.66 -40.85
C ILE A 83 13.89 4.61 -39.76
N ILE A 84 13.25 4.88 -38.63
CA ILE A 84 13.17 3.97 -37.49
C ILE A 84 11.72 3.53 -37.29
N ARG A 85 11.53 2.25 -36.94
CA ARG A 85 10.31 1.77 -36.29
C ARG A 85 10.57 1.76 -34.79
N THR A 86 9.86 2.57 -34.04
CA THR A 86 9.87 2.49 -32.58
C THR A 86 9.23 1.17 -32.17
N VAL A 87 9.72 0.56 -31.08
CA VAL A 87 9.19 -0.71 -30.54
C VAL A 87 8.76 -0.52 -29.09
N ARG A 88 9.42 0.40 -28.36
CA ARG A 88 9.00 0.82 -27.02
C ARG A 88 9.45 2.25 -26.75
N MET A 89 8.51 3.10 -26.41
CA MET A 89 8.73 4.48 -26.00
C MET A 89 8.32 4.66 -24.52
N SER A 90 8.63 5.80 -23.94
CA SER A 90 8.03 6.23 -22.68
C SER A 90 8.04 7.76 -22.57
N CYS A 91 6.94 8.33 -22.11
CA CYS A 91 6.85 9.77 -21.85
C CYS A 91 7.05 10.08 -20.36
N LYS A 92 7.99 10.99 -20.06
CA LYS A 92 8.11 11.63 -18.75
C LYS A 92 7.44 13.00 -18.80
N PHE A 93 6.42 13.18 -17.97
CA PHE A 93 5.77 14.46 -17.74
C PHE A 93 6.57 15.20 -16.66
N VAL A 94 7.12 16.38 -17.00
CA VAL A 94 7.99 17.19 -16.13
C VAL A 94 7.23 18.39 -15.53
N ARG A 95 6.30 18.95 -16.31
CA ARG A 95 5.27 19.93 -15.92
C ARG A 95 4.00 19.61 -16.73
N GLN A 96 2.86 20.22 -16.42
CA GLN A 96 1.60 19.98 -17.16
C GLN A 96 1.78 20.09 -18.68
N ASP A 97 2.50 21.11 -19.16
CA ASP A 97 2.70 21.35 -20.60
C ASP A 97 4.06 20.87 -21.15
N LYS A 98 4.91 20.23 -20.33
CA LYS A 98 6.27 19.82 -20.76
C LYS A 98 6.49 18.32 -20.66
N LYS A 99 6.43 17.68 -21.82
CA LYS A 99 6.58 16.23 -22.04
C LYS A 99 7.99 15.91 -22.57
N LEU A 100 8.62 14.86 -22.06
CA LEU A 100 9.90 14.33 -22.54
C LEU A 100 9.70 12.89 -23.05
N LEU A 101 9.75 12.71 -24.37
CA LEU A 101 9.74 11.40 -25.00
C LEU A 101 11.13 10.73 -24.86
N ILE A 102 11.15 9.45 -24.48
CA ILE A 102 12.36 8.64 -24.37
C ILE A 102 12.19 7.38 -25.22
N LEU A 103 13.08 7.20 -26.20
CA LEU A 103 13.16 5.98 -27.02
C LEU A 103 13.89 4.88 -26.24
N LYS A 104 13.22 3.76 -25.97
CA LYS A 104 13.79 2.62 -25.22
C LYS A 104 14.16 1.42 -26.09
N ARG A 105 13.40 1.17 -27.16
CA ARG A 105 13.68 0.12 -28.15
C ARG A 105 13.17 0.58 -29.52
N LEU A 106 13.97 0.36 -30.55
CA LEU A 106 13.67 0.68 -31.94
C LEU A 106 14.35 -0.34 -32.87
N SER A 107 13.91 -0.40 -34.13
CA SER A 107 14.58 -1.11 -35.22
C SER A 107 14.72 -0.17 -36.42
N VAL A 108 15.88 -0.17 -37.08
CA VAL A 108 16.08 0.60 -38.32
C VAL A 108 15.36 -0.10 -39.48
N VAL A 109 14.65 0.68 -40.30
CA VAL A 109 13.84 0.19 -41.42
C VAL A 109 14.46 0.53 -42.78
N GLY A 110 15.21 1.65 -42.86
CA GLY A 110 15.90 2.08 -44.07
C GLY A 110 16.55 3.46 -43.90
N GLN A 111 17.35 3.85 -44.90
CA GLN A 111 18.01 5.16 -44.95
C GLN A 111 17.70 5.84 -46.30
N PRO A 112 16.55 6.52 -46.46
CA PRO A 112 16.30 7.38 -47.60
C PRO A 112 17.30 8.55 -47.63
N LYS A 113 17.63 9.03 -48.83
CA LYS A 113 18.56 10.17 -48.99
C LYS A 113 17.91 11.53 -48.71
N GLU A 114 16.58 11.61 -48.78
CA GLU A 114 15.80 12.84 -48.70
C GLU A 114 14.83 12.83 -47.50
N ILE A 115 14.34 14.02 -47.13
CA ILE A 115 13.29 14.18 -46.11
C ILE A 115 11.97 13.79 -46.75
N ILE A 116 11.20 12.95 -46.08
CA ILE A 116 9.87 12.54 -46.53
C ILE A 116 8.85 13.55 -45.97
N GLY A 117 8.13 14.23 -46.87
CA GLY A 117 7.11 15.23 -46.54
C GLY A 117 7.66 16.62 -46.15
N GLU A 118 6.76 17.51 -45.71
CA GLU A 118 7.08 18.87 -45.25
C GLU A 118 6.78 19.02 -43.74
N PRO A 119 7.63 18.46 -42.85
CA PRO A 119 7.31 18.40 -41.43
C PRO A 119 7.39 19.78 -40.74
N THR A 120 6.25 20.20 -40.19
CA THR A 120 6.11 21.47 -39.45
C THR A 120 6.26 21.28 -37.94
N ALA A 121 6.54 22.36 -37.22
CA ALA A 121 6.58 22.32 -35.76
C ALA A 121 5.15 22.24 -35.21
N ILE A 122 4.89 21.30 -34.30
CA ILE A 122 3.62 21.29 -33.54
C ILE A 122 3.65 22.51 -32.62
N ALA A 123 2.73 23.44 -32.84
CA ALA A 123 2.59 24.63 -32.00
C ALA A 123 2.23 24.21 -30.57
N SER A 124 3.17 24.39 -29.64
CA SER A 124 2.80 24.72 -28.26
C SER A 124 1.98 26.00 -28.29
N ALA A 125 0.98 26.13 -27.41
CA ALA A 125 0.31 27.41 -27.22
C ALA A 125 1.35 28.51 -26.95
N GLU A 126 1.12 29.69 -27.52
CA GLU A 126 2.08 30.81 -27.69
C GLU A 126 3.13 30.62 -28.80
N GLU A 127 2.74 30.99 -30.04
CA GLU A 127 3.41 32.05 -30.83
C GLU A 127 2.66 32.30 -32.16
N SER A 128 1.76 33.28 -32.18
CA SER A 128 1.15 33.82 -33.39
C SER A 128 1.92 35.06 -33.86
N GLY A 129 2.71 34.96 -34.94
CA GLY A 129 3.53 36.13 -35.34
C GLY A 129 4.39 36.01 -36.60
N SER A 130 3.81 35.61 -37.75
CA SER A 130 4.30 35.91 -39.13
C SER A 130 5.71 35.48 -39.62
N LYS A 131 5.79 35.10 -40.90
CA LYS A 131 7.00 34.79 -41.71
C LYS A 131 6.69 35.12 -43.19
N PRO A 132 7.67 35.12 -44.13
CA PRO A 132 9.08 35.55 -44.08
C PRO A 132 9.20 36.73 -45.10
N PRO A 133 10.05 36.77 -46.17
CA PRO A 133 11.46 36.39 -46.41
C PRO A 133 12.40 37.60 -46.14
N SER A 134 13.67 37.71 -46.57
CA SER A 134 14.56 36.89 -47.42
C SER A 134 16.03 36.96 -46.93
N ALA A 135 17.02 36.61 -47.77
CA ALA A 135 18.45 36.57 -47.43
C ALA A 135 19.32 37.52 -48.26
N LEU A 136 20.49 37.93 -47.70
CA LEU A 136 21.83 37.75 -48.33
C LEU A 136 23.00 38.38 -47.50
N ARG A 137 24.13 37.65 -47.46
CA ARG A 137 25.55 38.07 -47.29
C ARG A 137 26.13 38.50 -45.91
N THR A 138 27.34 37.98 -45.67
CA THR A 138 28.42 38.34 -44.70
C THR A 138 29.38 39.40 -45.31
N PRO A 139 30.48 39.91 -44.66
CA PRO A 139 31.07 39.65 -43.32
C PRO A 139 31.52 40.91 -42.50
N ALA A 140 32.32 40.69 -41.44
CA ALA A 140 33.41 41.55 -40.89
C ALA A 140 33.22 42.29 -39.54
N LEU A 141 34.36 42.54 -38.86
CA LEU A 141 34.49 43.12 -37.52
C LEU A 141 34.51 44.66 -37.54
N GLN A 142 34.04 45.31 -36.46
CA GLN A 142 34.76 46.41 -35.78
C GLN A 142 34.10 46.87 -34.45
N LYS A 143 34.93 47.29 -33.50
CA LYS A 143 34.66 48.19 -32.35
C LYS A 143 35.04 49.63 -32.79
N PRO A 144 34.84 50.70 -31.98
CA PRO A 144 33.82 51.01 -30.94
C PRO A 144 33.17 52.41 -31.20
N ALA A 145 32.34 52.94 -30.27
CA ALA A 145 32.39 54.33 -29.74
C ALA A 145 31.10 54.75 -29.00
N GLN A 146 31.21 55.79 -28.18
CA GLN A 146 30.16 56.35 -27.32
C GLN A 146 29.41 57.51 -28.00
N SER A 147 28.19 57.82 -27.55
CA SER A 147 27.78 59.21 -27.33
C SER A 147 26.76 59.30 -26.18
N THR A 148 26.84 60.40 -25.45
CA THR A 148 26.23 60.63 -24.13
C THR A 148 25.01 61.56 -24.20
N SER A 149 24.08 61.43 -23.24
CA SER A 149 23.42 62.61 -22.64
C SER A 149 22.97 62.30 -21.21
N ASN A 150 23.17 63.26 -20.31
CA ASN A 150 23.05 63.09 -18.85
C ASN A 150 21.61 63.24 -18.34
N GLY A 151 21.34 62.66 -17.16
CA GLY A 151 20.12 62.89 -16.39
C GLY A 151 20.19 62.27 -14.99
N SER A 152 20.84 62.96 -14.05
CA SER A 152 20.89 62.62 -12.62
C SER A 152 19.47 62.45 -12.03
N GLY A 153 19.20 61.63 -11.03
CA GLY A 153 20.09 60.87 -10.14
C GLY A 153 19.62 61.03 -8.69
N TYR A 154 18.88 60.06 -8.16
CA TYR A 154 18.57 59.95 -6.73
C TYR A 154 18.68 58.49 -6.28
N ASN A 155 19.60 58.25 -5.34
CA ASN A 155 19.68 57.01 -4.57
C ASN A 155 18.47 56.89 -3.66
N GLN A 156 17.81 55.73 -3.64
CA GLN A 156 17.29 55.09 -2.42
C GLN A 156 17.09 53.57 -2.65
N PRO A 157 16.99 52.74 -1.58
CA PRO A 157 17.81 51.53 -1.54
C PRO A 157 17.11 50.27 -2.07
N ALA A 158 17.91 49.25 -2.37
CA ALA A 158 17.42 47.90 -2.62
C ALA A 158 16.60 47.38 -1.43
N THR A 159 15.27 47.33 -1.59
CA THR A 159 14.36 46.76 -0.60
C THR A 159 14.60 45.26 -0.47
N LYS A 160 15.12 44.85 0.69
CA LYS A 160 15.31 43.44 1.07
C LYS A 160 13.96 42.71 1.16
N ASN A 161 13.50 42.11 0.07
CA ASN A 161 12.31 41.23 0.05
C ASN A 161 12.64 39.86 -0.56
N ALA A 162 13.64 39.18 0.01
CA ALA A 162 14.11 37.86 -0.40
C ALA A 162 13.80 36.74 0.62
N LYS A 163 12.76 36.90 1.46
CA LYS A 163 12.43 35.92 2.53
C LYS A 163 11.39 34.84 2.16
N ASN A 164 10.66 34.95 1.04
CA ASN A 164 9.50 34.07 0.75
C ASN A 164 9.65 33.10 -0.45
N SER A 165 10.86 32.77 -0.90
CA SER A 165 11.08 31.79 -1.98
C SER A 165 11.74 30.51 -1.45
N TRP A 166 10.94 29.58 -0.92
CA TRP A 166 11.40 28.23 -0.57
C TRP A 166 11.15 27.23 -1.70
N LEU A 167 11.86 26.11 -1.66
CA LEU A 167 11.82 25.02 -2.64
C LEU A 167 11.22 23.74 -2.03
N PRO A 168 10.53 22.90 -2.82
CA PRO A 168 10.08 21.59 -2.36
C PRO A 168 11.26 20.61 -2.22
N ILE A 169 11.12 19.67 -1.28
CA ILE A 169 12.11 18.63 -0.97
C ILE A 169 12.46 17.80 -2.20
N GLU A 170 11.48 17.39 -3.02
CA GLU A 170 11.70 16.54 -4.21
C GLU A 170 12.65 17.18 -5.24
N VAL A 171 12.77 18.51 -5.27
CA VAL A 171 13.60 19.25 -6.23
C VAL A 171 15.05 19.44 -5.72
N LEU A 172 15.32 19.14 -4.44
CA LEU A 172 16.65 19.25 -3.86
C LEU A 172 17.65 18.36 -4.58
N ASN A 173 18.78 18.96 -4.95
CA ASN A 173 19.86 18.28 -5.67
C ASN A 173 21.23 18.82 -5.20
N PRO A 174 22.31 18.00 -5.23
CA PRO A 174 23.63 18.41 -4.77
C PRO A 174 24.32 19.53 -5.58
N TYR A 175 23.78 19.92 -6.73
CA TYR A 175 24.37 20.95 -7.60
C TYR A 175 23.87 22.36 -7.26
N GLN A 176 22.82 22.46 -6.45
CA GLN A 176 22.27 23.72 -5.99
C GLN A 176 22.82 24.06 -4.61
N ASN A 177 23.68 25.09 -4.52
CA ASN A 177 24.27 25.54 -3.26
C ASN A 177 23.42 26.60 -2.52
N SER A 178 22.47 27.24 -3.21
CA SER A 178 21.55 28.22 -2.63
C SER A 178 20.12 27.69 -2.75
N TRP A 179 19.58 27.28 -1.60
CA TRP A 179 18.20 26.82 -1.44
C TRP A 179 17.75 27.05 0.01
N THR A 180 16.43 27.15 0.16
CA THR A 180 15.73 27.13 1.45
C THR A 180 14.54 26.19 1.29
N ILE A 181 14.28 25.29 2.24
CA ILE A 181 13.05 24.47 2.27
C ILE A 181 12.16 24.88 3.44
N LYS A 182 10.84 24.74 3.29
CA LYS A 182 9.86 24.82 4.38
C LYS A 182 9.42 23.40 4.72
N ALA A 183 9.87 22.85 5.85
CA ALA A 183 9.63 21.44 6.19
C ALA A 183 9.26 21.26 7.67
N ARG A 184 8.37 20.30 7.95
CA ARG A 184 8.02 19.86 9.30
C ARG A 184 9.05 18.84 9.81
N CYS A 185 9.54 19.05 11.02
CA CYS A 185 10.26 18.02 11.77
C CYS A 185 9.25 16.95 12.22
N THR A 186 9.30 15.75 11.64
CA THR A 186 8.39 14.65 11.99
C THR A 186 8.96 13.73 13.06
N GLN A 187 10.28 13.56 13.09
CA GLN A 187 10.98 12.70 14.06
C GLN A 187 12.37 13.27 14.35
N LYS A 188 12.79 13.19 15.61
CA LYS A 188 14.12 13.57 16.08
C LYS A 188 14.72 12.39 16.83
N SER A 189 15.96 12.01 16.51
CA SER A 189 16.68 10.97 17.26
C SER A 189 17.46 11.55 18.42
N ASP A 190 17.65 10.75 19.46
CA ASP A 190 18.68 11.01 20.47
C ASP A 190 20.08 11.07 19.85
N TRP A 191 21.01 11.59 20.65
CA TRP A 191 22.44 11.60 20.35
C TRP A 191 23.00 10.18 20.18
N ARG A 192 23.70 9.96 19.07
CA ARG A 192 24.43 8.73 18.77
C ARG A 192 25.93 9.03 18.68
N PRO A 193 26.80 8.19 19.26
CA PRO A 193 28.24 8.31 19.04
C PRO A 193 28.55 8.04 17.56
N TRP A 194 29.42 8.87 16.96
CA TRP A 194 29.88 8.66 15.60
C TRP A 194 31.08 7.69 15.59
N SER A 195 31.13 6.76 14.63
CA SER A 195 32.02 5.58 14.66
C SER A 195 33.52 5.85 14.74
N ASN A 196 33.95 7.09 14.46
CA ASN A 196 35.35 7.47 14.43
C ASN A 196 35.80 8.20 15.72
N ASN A 197 35.07 8.04 16.83
CA ASN A 197 35.35 8.60 18.16
C ASN A 197 35.54 10.13 18.23
N LYS A 198 35.15 10.87 17.18
CA LYS A 198 35.26 12.34 17.09
C LYS A 198 33.88 13.00 17.01
N GLY A 199 33.06 12.78 18.05
CA GLY A 199 31.81 13.51 18.26
C GLY A 199 30.55 12.66 18.30
N LYS A 200 29.43 13.34 18.48
CA LYS A 200 28.07 12.79 18.47
C LYS A 200 27.32 13.33 17.26
N LEU A 201 26.31 12.60 16.82
CA LEU A 201 25.37 13.05 15.79
C LEU A 201 23.94 12.79 16.21
N PHE A 202 23.00 13.56 15.70
CA PHE A 202 21.57 13.25 15.77
C PHE A 202 20.94 13.34 14.38
N ASN A 203 19.79 12.69 14.23
CA ASN A 203 19.07 12.63 12.97
C ASN A 203 17.71 13.28 13.13
N VAL A 204 17.29 13.99 12.09
CA VAL A 204 15.96 14.61 11.98
C VAL A 204 15.31 14.07 10.72
N THR A 205 14.03 13.71 10.79
CA THR A 205 13.21 13.46 9.60
C THR A 205 12.40 14.71 9.31
N LEU A 206 12.54 15.22 8.09
CA LEU A 206 11.89 16.42 7.61
C LEU A 206 10.88 16.05 6.53
N LYS A 207 9.69 16.65 6.57
CA LYS A 207 8.60 16.36 5.64
C LYS A 207 7.96 17.64 5.12
N ASP A 208 7.70 17.70 3.83
CA ASP A 208 6.87 18.73 3.20
C ASP A 208 5.71 18.07 2.44
N GLU A 209 5.05 18.81 1.54
CA GLU A 209 3.95 18.30 0.71
C GLU A 209 4.42 17.33 -0.40
N THR A 210 5.71 17.34 -0.75
CA THR A 210 6.28 16.55 -1.85
C THR A 210 6.99 15.28 -1.39
N GLY A 211 7.62 15.29 -0.20
CA GLY A 211 8.39 14.14 0.25
C GLY A 211 8.92 14.20 1.68
N GLU A 212 9.69 13.18 2.02
CA GLU A 212 10.39 13.03 3.29
C GLU A 212 11.90 12.94 3.04
N ILE A 213 12.68 13.75 3.74
CA ILE A 213 14.14 13.78 3.68
C ILE A 213 14.76 13.63 5.07
N ARG A 214 15.85 12.89 5.16
CA ARG A 214 16.62 12.75 6.40
C ARG A 214 17.67 13.85 6.48
N GLY A 215 17.72 14.55 7.61
CA GLY A 215 18.83 15.39 8.02
C GLY A 215 19.70 14.72 9.08
N THR A 216 21.00 14.95 9.04
CA THR A 216 21.97 14.56 10.07
C THR A 216 22.73 15.80 10.53
N ALA A 217 22.70 16.08 11.84
CA ALA A 217 23.47 17.16 12.46
C ALA A 217 24.60 16.58 13.32
N PHE A 218 25.76 17.24 13.24
CA PHE A 218 26.94 16.99 14.07
C PHE A 218 27.20 18.12 15.09
N ASP A 219 26.42 19.20 15.02
CA ASP A 219 26.55 20.38 15.88
C ASP A 219 25.55 20.32 17.04
N GLU A 220 26.05 20.45 18.27
CA GLU A 220 25.24 20.41 19.49
C GLU A 220 24.30 21.63 19.61
N THR A 221 24.65 22.77 19.01
CA THR A 221 23.82 23.99 19.03
C THR A 221 22.52 23.87 18.22
N LEU A 222 22.46 22.91 17.29
CA LEU A 222 21.26 22.67 16.47
C LEU A 222 20.25 21.74 17.15
N TYR A 223 20.66 20.99 18.17
CA TYR A 223 19.75 20.07 18.88
C TYR A 223 18.56 20.76 19.55
N PRO A 224 18.69 21.88 20.30
CA PRO A 224 17.52 22.55 20.86
C PRO A 224 16.65 23.26 19.81
N LYS A 225 17.18 23.60 18.63
CA LYS A 225 16.42 24.29 17.58
C LYS A 225 15.36 23.42 16.91
N PHE A 226 15.55 22.09 16.89
CA PHE A 226 14.60 21.15 16.30
C PHE A 226 13.71 20.53 17.39
N GLU A 227 12.40 20.72 17.26
CA GLU A 227 11.36 20.06 18.05
C GLU A 227 10.46 19.25 17.11
N GLU A 228 9.92 18.13 17.59
CA GLU A 228 9.01 17.29 16.79
C GLU A 228 7.66 18.00 16.61
N GLY A 229 7.07 17.92 15.41
CA GLY A 229 5.79 18.57 15.05
C GLY A 229 5.90 19.98 14.46
N LYS A 230 6.95 20.74 14.81
CA LYS A 230 7.17 22.12 14.33
C LYS A 230 7.68 22.20 12.89
N VAL A 231 7.45 23.35 12.25
CA VAL A 231 7.85 23.64 10.86
C VAL A 231 8.98 24.66 10.84
N TYR A 232 9.99 24.41 10.02
CA TYR A 232 11.21 25.19 9.95
C TYR A 232 11.50 25.61 8.51
N PHE A 233 12.02 26.83 8.36
CA PHE A 233 12.77 27.22 7.17
C PHE A 233 14.23 26.82 7.37
N ILE A 234 14.75 25.98 6.47
CA ILE A 234 16.09 25.43 6.56
C ILE A 234 16.86 25.79 5.29
N SER A 235 18.00 26.47 5.45
CA SER A 235 18.86 26.92 4.35
C SER A 235 20.32 26.49 4.58
N LYS A 236 21.14 26.52 3.52
CA LYS A 236 22.61 26.31 3.60
C LYS A 236 23.03 24.98 4.28
N ALA A 237 22.25 23.92 4.08
CA ALA A 237 22.69 22.57 4.44
C ALA A 237 23.32 21.87 3.23
N LYS A 238 24.14 20.85 3.48
CA LYS A 238 24.83 20.10 2.42
C LYS A 238 24.01 18.89 1.99
N VAL A 239 23.59 18.87 0.73
CA VAL A 239 22.84 17.76 0.13
C VAL A 239 23.84 16.67 -0.31
N GLN A 240 23.65 15.42 0.16
CA GLN A 240 24.48 14.27 -0.18
C GLN A 240 23.62 13.10 -0.70
N LEU A 241 24.22 12.15 -1.42
CA LEU A 241 23.50 10.96 -1.90
C LEU A 241 23.33 9.93 -0.77
N VAL A 242 22.12 9.44 -0.56
CA VAL A 242 21.80 8.47 0.49
C VAL A 242 22.57 7.17 0.29
N LYS A 243 23.26 6.71 1.35
CA LYS A 243 23.83 5.36 1.41
C LYS A 243 22.71 4.34 1.62
N LYS A 244 22.02 3.95 0.54
CA LYS A 244 20.82 3.07 0.54
C LYS A 244 20.97 1.75 1.30
N LYS A 245 22.19 1.29 1.59
CA LYS A 245 22.48 0.14 2.47
C LYS A 245 21.90 0.30 3.90
N PHE A 246 21.61 1.52 4.37
CA PHE A 246 21.15 1.79 5.75
C PHE A 246 19.93 2.73 5.85
N SER A 247 19.26 3.03 4.74
CA SER A 247 18.14 3.99 4.72
C SER A 247 16.81 3.31 4.37
N LYS A 248 15.74 3.74 5.05
CA LYS A 248 14.35 3.36 4.73
C LYS A 248 13.61 4.44 3.93
N PHE A 249 14.24 5.58 3.69
CA PHE A 249 13.62 6.73 3.04
C PHE A 249 13.56 6.55 1.53
N THR A 250 12.45 6.98 0.92
CA THR A 250 12.22 6.91 -0.53
C THR A 250 13.12 7.88 -1.31
N HIS A 251 13.55 8.98 -0.68
CA HIS A 251 14.33 10.03 -1.30
C HIS A 251 15.79 9.61 -1.55
N ASP A 252 16.34 9.98 -2.71
CA ASP A 252 17.70 9.63 -3.11
C ASP A 252 18.80 10.45 -2.41
N TYR A 253 18.43 11.59 -1.82
CA TYR A 253 19.35 12.51 -1.15
C TYR A 253 19.06 12.68 0.35
N GLU A 254 20.10 12.93 1.15
CA GLU A 254 20.08 13.26 2.58
C GLU A 254 20.74 14.63 2.82
N LEU A 255 20.33 15.30 3.90
CA LEU A 255 20.90 16.57 4.33
C LEU A 255 21.94 16.34 5.43
N THR A 256 23.09 17.01 5.32
CA THR A 256 24.04 17.18 6.41
C THR A 256 24.00 18.64 6.86
N PHE A 257 23.66 18.86 8.13
CA PHE A 257 23.66 20.18 8.73
C PHE A 257 25.08 20.54 9.19
N GLU A 258 25.56 21.67 8.71
CA GLU A 258 26.88 22.23 9.00
C GLU A 258 26.72 23.50 9.87
N ARG A 259 27.82 24.07 10.39
CA ARG A 259 27.78 25.23 11.30
C ARG A 259 27.16 26.49 10.71
N ASN A 260 27.10 26.58 9.39
CA ASN A 260 26.52 27.67 8.60
C ASN A 260 25.06 27.40 8.16
N THR A 261 24.48 26.27 8.54
CA THR A 261 23.06 25.96 8.26
C THR A 261 22.18 26.90 9.07
N GLU A 262 21.30 27.63 8.39
CA GLU A 262 20.33 28.52 9.00
C GLU A 262 19.01 27.77 9.18
N ILE A 263 18.46 27.82 10.40
CA ILE A 263 17.19 27.22 10.78
C ILE A 263 16.39 28.32 11.49
N GLU A 264 15.33 28.81 10.83
CA GLU A 264 14.33 29.73 11.39
C GLU A 264 13.02 28.95 11.64
N GLU A 265 12.42 29.09 12.83
CA GLU A 265 11.11 28.49 13.11
C GLU A 265 10.02 29.24 12.33
N CYS A 266 9.15 28.50 11.63
CA CYS A 266 8.04 29.06 10.88
C CYS A 266 6.77 29.05 11.74
N THR A 267 6.49 30.18 12.38
CA THR A 267 5.23 30.44 13.11
C THR A 267 4.03 30.51 12.16
N ASP A 268 4.22 31.02 10.93
CA ASP A 268 3.19 31.09 9.88
C ASP A 268 3.05 29.76 9.12
N SER A 269 2.69 28.73 9.89
CA SER A 269 2.48 27.37 9.40
C SER A 269 1.03 27.20 8.95
N PRO A 270 0.75 26.78 7.70
CA PRO A 270 -0.63 26.53 7.29
C PRO A 270 -1.27 25.49 8.20
N MET A 271 -2.39 25.87 8.80
CA MET A 271 -3.17 25.02 9.70
C MET A 271 -3.40 23.65 9.05
N VAL A 272 -3.14 22.58 9.79
CA VAL A 272 -3.21 21.21 9.25
C VAL A 272 -4.62 20.97 8.71
N LYS A 273 -4.77 20.91 7.39
CA LYS A 273 -6.05 20.58 6.77
C LYS A 273 -6.36 19.12 7.05
N TYR A 274 -7.37 18.87 7.86
CA TYR A 274 -7.94 17.55 8.10
C TYR A 274 -9.11 17.32 7.13
N ASN A 275 -9.30 16.10 6.68
CA ASN A 275 -10.52 15.68 5.98
C ASN A 275 -11.22 14.62 6.83
N PHE A 276 -11.89 15.08 7.89
CA PHE A 276 -12.43 14.20 8.92
C PHE A 276 -13.54 13.29 8.39
N VAL A 277 -13.41 12.00 8.70
CA VAL A 277 -14.43 10.97 8.48
C VAL A 277 -15.06 10.64 9.83
N SER A 278 -16.39 10.49 9.88
CA SER A 278 -17.09 10.05 11.10
C SER A 278 -16.71 8.62 11.46
N LEU A 279 -16.83 8.25 12.74
CA LEU A 279 -16.62 6.85 13.14
C LEU A 279 -17.65 5.94 12.46
N SER A 280 -18.93 6.33 12.39
CA SER A 280 -19.94 5.55 11.66
C SER A 280 -19.54 5.22 10.21
N ASP A 281 -18.94 6.17 9.47
CA ASP A 281 -18.53 6.00 8.08
C ASP A 281 -17.34 5.06 7.88
N LEU A 282 -16.59 4.72 8.95
CA LEU A 282 -15.51 3.73 8.89
C LEU A 282 -16.02 2.35 8.40
N GLN A 283 -17.31 2.05 8.56
CA GLN A 283 -17.93 0.83 8.01
C GLN A 283 -17.77 0.75 6.49
N ASN A 284 -17.92 1.88 5.80
CA ASN A 284 -17.84 2.00 4.34
C ASN A 284 -16.40 2.09 3.81
N LEU A 285 -15.40 2.27 4.68
CA LEU A 285 -13.99 2.37 4.28
C LEU A 285 -13.35 1.00 4.10
N GLU A 286 -12.64 0.80 3.00
CA GLU A 286 -11.82 -0.39 2.77
C GLU A 286 -10.70 -0.54 3.81
N LYS A 287 -10.28 -1.80 4.02
CA LYS A 287 -9.14 -2.15 4.87
C LYS A 287 -7.85 -1.53 4.33
N ASP A 288 -6.94 -1.20 5.23
CA ASP A 288 -5.63 -0.59 4.95
C ASP A 288 -5.66 0.81 4.29
N ARG A 289 -6.85 1.36 3.97
CA ARG A 289 -7.03 2.77 3.59
C ARG A 289 -6.66 3.69 4.77
N THR A 290 -6.06 4.84 4.46
CA THR A 290 -5.82 5.92 5.43
C THR A 290 -6.97 6.93 5.45
N CYS A 291 -7.29 7.44 6.63
CA CYS A 291 -8.32 8.46 6.88
C CYS A 291 -7.87 9.45 7.96
N ASP A 292 -8.55 10.59 8.05
CA ASP A 292 -8.41 11.54 9.15
C ASP A 292 -9.67 11.45 10.03
N VAL A 293 -9.52 11.51 11.36
CA VAL A 293 -10.61 11.31 12.33
C VAL A 293 -10.44 12.28 13.50
N VAL A 294 -11.53 12.83 14.02
CA VAL A 294 -11.56 13.57 15.29
C VAL A 294 -12.51 12.87 16.26
N ALA A 295 -12.04 12.61 17.48
CA ALA A 295 -12.78 11.85 18.48
C ALA A 295 -12.33 12.19 19.91
N ILE A 296 -13.10 11.80 20.91
CA ILE A 296 -12.72 11.84 22.32
C ILE A 296 -12.21 10.48 22.77
N VAL A 297 -11.14 10.48 23.55
CA VAL A 297 -10.60 9.28 24.18
C VAL A 297 -11.43 8.97 25.44
N THR A 298 -12.27 7.94 25.39
CA THR A 298 -13.11 7.56 26.54
C THR A 298 -12.37 6.67 27.54
N ASP A 299 -11.51 5.80 27.03
CA ASP A 299 -10.78 4.79 27.81
C ASP A 299 -9.35 4.58 27.25
N VAL A 300 -8.41 4.30 28.15
CA VAL A 300 -6.97 4.20 27.88
C VAL A 300 -6.45 2.87 28.43
N GLY A 301 -6.20 1.90 27.55
CA GLY A 301 -5.70 0.59 27.94
C GLY A 301 -4.24 0.61 28.42
N GLU A 302 -3.88 -0.44 29.16
CA GLU A 302 -2.50 -0.68 29.59
C GLU A 302 -1.57 -0.99 28.40
N ILE A 303 -0.25 -0.81 28.63
CA ILE A 303 0.76 -1.19 27.63
C ILE A 303 0.90 -2.72 27.64
N THR A 304 0.66 -3.33 26.48
CA THR A 304 0.87 -4.75 26.24
C THR A 304 2.04 -4.96 25.28
N THR A 305 2.90 -5.95 25.54
CA THR A 305 3.95 -6.35 24.60
C THR A 305 3.44 -7.50 23.74
N ILE A 306 3.54 -7.37 22.41
CA ILE A 306 3.23 -8.45 21.47
C ILE A 306 4.46 -8.83 20.64
N THR A 307 4.69 -10.12 20.43
CA THR A 307 5.73 -10.61 19.53
C THR A 307 5.19 -10.67 18.10
N ALA A 308 5.77 -9.90 17.19
CA ALA A 308 5.33 -9.81 15.80
C ALA A 308 5.60 -11.13 15.05
N LYS A 309 4.54 -11.90 14.76
CA LYS A 309 4.60 -13.26 14.16
C LYS A 309 5.61 -13.43 13.01
N ARG A 310 5.71 -12.43 12.11
CA ARG A 310 6.59 -12.47 10.93
C ARG A 310 8.07 -12.20 11.24
N THR A 311 8.38 -11.36 12.22
CA THR A 311 9.75 -10.87 12.48
C THR A 311 10.29 -11.30 13.84
N GLN A 312 9.50 -12.04 14.64
CA GLN A 312 9.79 -12.45 16.02
C GLN A 312 10.25 -11.29 16.94
N LYS A 313 9.92 -10.05 16.57
CA LYS A 313 10.32 -8.85 17.29
C LYS A 313 9.21 -8.43 18.24
N GLU A 314 9.57 -8.14 19.48
CA GLU A 314 8.67 -7.54 20.46
C GLU A 314 8.29 -6.10 20.06
N LEU A 315 7.00 -5.80 20.11
CA LEU A 315 6.40 -4.50 19.86
C LEU A 315 5.47 -4.17 21.02
N LYS A 316 5.71 -3.03 21.68
CA LYS A 316 4.76 -2.46 22.65
C LYS A 316 3.55 -1.88 21.92
N LYS A 317 2.38 -2.08 22.53
CA LYS A 317 1.06 -1.78 21.98
C LYS A 317 0.19 -1.22 23.10
N ARG A 318 -0.55 -0.15 22.81
CA ARG A 318 -1.57 0.43 23.70
C ARG A 318 -2.85 0.61 22.90
N GLU A 319 -3.99 0.16 23.43
CA GLU A 319 -5.31 0.38 22.81
C GLU A 319 -6.02 1.55 23.51
N LEU A 320 -6.63 2.43 22.73
CA LEU A 320 -7.49 3.53 23.19
C LEU A 320 -8.91 3.30 22.66
N THR A 321 -9.93 3.70 23.41
CA THR A 321 -11.32 3.74 22.91
C THR A 321 -11.65 5.17 22.51
N LEU A 322 -12.05 5.34 21.25
CA LEU A 322 -12.42 6.62 20.64
C LEU A 322 -13.93 6.69 20.40
N VAL A 323 -14.53 7.84 20.70
CA VAL A 323 -15.96 8.13 20.48
C VAL A 323 -16.12 9.47 19.78
N ASP A 324 -17.07 9.57 18.86
CA ASP A 324 -17.42 10.80 18.14
C ASP A 324 -18.92 11.11 18.18
N LYS A 325 -19.30 12.21 17.53
CA LYS A 325 -20.70 12.68 17.41
C LYS A 325 -21.65 11.67 16.74
N SER A 326 -21.14 10.64 16.04
CA SER A 326 -21.98 9.59 15.45
C SER A 326 -22.49 8.56 16.47
N GLY A 327 -22.01 8.62 17.72
CA GLY A 327 -22.38 7.70 18.79
C GLY A 327 -21.70 6.33 18.67
N TYR A 328 -20.69 6.20 17.81
CA TYR A 328 -19.91 4.97 17.63
C TYR A 328 -18.64 4.96 18.50
N ALA A 329 -18.31 3.78 19.04
CA ALA A 329 -17.06 3.52 19.73
C ALA A 329 -16.12 2.68 18.85
N THR A 330 -14.93 3.23 18.59
CA THR A 330 -13.88 2.60 17.77
C THR A 330 -12.61 2.40 18.59
N ARG A 331 -11.99 1.22 18.47
CA ARG A 331 -10.67 0.96 19.09
C ARG A 331 -9.57 1.53 18.21
N PHE A 332 -8.66 2.29 18.80
CA PHE A 332 -7.47 2.85 18.16
C PHE A 332 -6.20 2.25 18.77
N THR A 333 -5.26 1.81 17.93
CA THR A 333 -4.02 1.16 18.39
C THR A 333 -2.79 2.04 18.19
N LEU A 334 -2.09 2.34 19.29
CA LEU A 334 -0.77 2.96 19.33
C LEU A 334 0.33 1.88 19.36
N TRP A 335 1.52 2.22 18.87
CA TRP A 335 2.65 1.30 18.70
C TRP A 335 3.99 1.92 19.13
N GLY A 336 4.85 1.12 19.75
CA GLY A 336 6.24 1.51 20.06
C GLY A 336 6.34 2.71 21.01
N ARG A 337 7.22 3.67 20.69
CA ARG A 337 7.45 4.91 21.48
C ARG A 337 6.13 5.62 21.80
N GLU A 338 5.25 5.75 20.82
CA GLU A 338 3.94 6.39 20.95
C GLU A 338 3.01 5.65 21.93
N ALA A 339 3.10 4.32 21.98
CA ALA A 339 2.38 3.53 22.99
C ALA A 339 2.95 3.72 24.40
N GLU A 340 4.21 4.12 24.55
CA GLU A 340 4.87 4.39 25.84
C GLU A 340 4.64 5.83 26.31
N THR A 341 4.88 6.81 25.44
CA THR A 341 4.86 8.24 25.74
C THR A 341 3.46 8.83 25.82
N PHE A 342 2.42 8.10 25.39
CA PHE A 342 1.04 8.56 25.55
C PHE A 342 0.69 8.70 27.04
N HIS A 343 0.50 9.93 27.47
CA HIS A 343 -0.04 10.33 28.76
C HIS A 343 -1.01 11.50 28.54
N THR A 344 -2.03 11.60 29.39
CA THR A 344 -3.11 12.57 29.23
C THR A 344 -3.50 13.10 30.61
N ASP A 345 -3.18 14.36 30.88
CA ASP A 345 -3.45 14.98 32.18
C ASP A 345 -4.93 15.34 32.37
N GLU A 346 -5.66 15.57 31.26
CA GLU A 346 -7.10 15.82 31.26
C GLU A 346 -7.92 14.53 31.16
N PRO A 347 -9.06 14.41 31.89
CA PRO A 347 -10.01 13.33 31.67
C PRO A 347 -10.77 13.55 30.35
N ASN A 348 -10.73 12.52 29.48
CA ASN A 348 -11.39 12.51 28.16
C ASN A 348 -10.92 13.61 27.17
N PRO A 349 -9.62 13.62 26.79
CA PRO A 349 -9.12 14.59 25.82
C PRO A 349 -9.67 14.37 24.42
N VAL A 350 -9.73 15.43 23.64
CA VAL A 350 -10.03 15.37 22.20
C VAL A 350 -8.75 15.04 21.44
N VAL A 351 -8.83 14.10 20.49
CA VAL A 351 -7.72 13.74 19.62
C VAL A 351 -8.09 13.95 18.16
N ALA A 352 -7.26 14.69 17.43
CA ALA A 352 -7.30 14.74 15.97
C ALA A 352 -6.20 13.84 15.39
N LEU A 353 -6.63 12.89 14.58
CA LEU A 353 -5.81 11.88 13.95
C LEU A 353 -5.74 12.17 12.45
N LYS A 354 -4.52 12.28 11.91
CA LYS A 354 -4.28 12.42 10.48
C LYS A 354 -3.64 11.17 9.91
N GLY A 355 -4.16 10.67 8.79
CA GLY A 355 -3.60 9.53 8.06
C GLY A 355 -3.52 8.25 8.87
N VAL A 356 -4.52 7.98 9.72
CA VAL A 356 -4.62 6.72 10.47
C VAL A 356 -5.21 5.61 9.59
N LYS A 357 -4.71 4.39 9.79
CA LYS A 357 -5.04 3.25 8.93
C LYS A 357 -6.27 2.50 9.45
N VAL A 358 -7.24 2.26 8.58
CA VAL A 358 -8.43 1.46 8.88
C VAL A 358 -8.08 -0.03 8.89
N GLY A 359 -8.42 -0.71 9.99
CA GLY A 359 -8.37 -2.15 10.14
C GLY A 359 -9.76 -2.77 10.31
N ASP A 360 -9.84 -4.09 10.17
CA ASP A 360 -11.07 -4.91 10.18
C ASP A 360 -11.09 -5.97 11.32
N PHE A 361 -10.05 -5.99 12.14
CA PHE A 361 -9.92 -6.91 13.27
C PHE A 361 -11.00 -6.74 14.36
N ARG A 362 -11.97 -7.66 14.36
CA ARG A 362 -13.17 -7.67 15.23
C ARG A 362 -14.00 -6.40 15.04
N GLY A 363 -14.36 -6.11 13.80
CA GLY A 363 -14.97 -4.83 13.44
C GLY A 363 -13.97 -3.82 12.92
N LYS A 364 -14.49 -2.68 12.49
CA LYS A 364 -13.64 -1.54 12.13
C LYS A 364 -12.85 -1.07 13.33
N ASN A 365 -11.57 -0.81 13.13
CA ASN A 365 -10.66 -0.24 14.11
C ASN A 365 -9.68 0.69 13.39
N LEU A 366 -8.98 1.50 14.16
CA LEU A 366 -7.96 2.40 13.66
C LEU A 366 -6.60 1.94 14.20
N SER A 367 -5.55 2.05 13.39
CA SER A 367 -4.17 1.81 13.80
C SER A 367 -3.32 2.99 13.38
N MET A 368 -2.47 3.45 14.29
CA MET A 368 -1.46 4.42 13.92
C MET A 368 -0.41 3.74 13.01
N VAL A 369 0.05 4.47 12.01
CA VAL A 369 1.18 4.07 11.14
C VAL A 369 2.26 5.15 11.19
N SER A 370 3.45 4.87 10.67
CA SER A 370 4.60 5.79 10.76
C SER A 370 4.40 7.14 10.05
N SER A 371 3.41 7.23 9.15
CA SER A 371 3.00 8.45 8.46
C SER A 371 1.81 9.16 9.11
N SER A 372 1.20 8.57 10.16
CA SER A 372 0.10 9.19 10.89
C SER A 372 0.61 10.29 11.80
N VAL A 373 -0.23 11.27 12.10
CA VAL A 373 0.03 12.31 13.11
C VAL A 373 -1.14 12.35 14.08
N MET A 374 -0.84 12.48 15.37
CA MET A 374 -1.81 12.56 16.46
C MET A 374 -1.63 13.89 17.18
N ASN A 375 -2.67 14.70 17.22
CA ASN A 375 -2.71 15.96 17.96
C ASN A 375 -3.72 15.82 19.12
N LEU A 376 -3.26 16.03 20.35
CA LEU A 376 -4.11 16.12 21.54
C LEU A 376 -4.61 17.55 21.72
N ASN A 377 -5.87 17.71 22.10
CA ASN A 377 -6.58 18.97 22.32
C ASN A 377 -6.24 20.07 21.29
N PRO A 378 -6.40 19.81 19.97
CA PRO A 378 -6.12 20.81 18.94
C PRO A 378 -7.13 21.96 18.99
N ASP A 379 -6.65 23.19 18.81
CA ASP A 379 -7.48 24.38 18.69
C ASP A 379 -8.11 24.48 17.28
N ILE A 380 -9.18 23.70 17.09
CA ILE A 380 -9.99 23.64 15.86
C ILE A 380 -11.48 23.59 16.23
N GLN A 381 -12.32 24.17 15.37
CA GLN A 381 -13.77 24.27 15.64
C GLN A 381 -14.43 22.90 15.85
N GLU A 382 -14.00 21.88 15.11
CA GLU A 382 -14.50 20.52 15.24
C GLU A 382 -14.21 19.92 16.61
N ALA A 383 -13.05 20.23 17.21
CA ALA A 383 -12.64 19.72 18.52
C ALA A 383 -13.43 20.39 19.65
N SER A 384 -13.58 21.72 19.62
CA SER A 384 -14.42 22.46 20.58
C SER A 384 -15.87 21.99 20.52
N ALA A 385 -16.45 21.88 19.32
CA ALA A 385 -17.82 21.41 19.15
C ALA A 385 -18.01 19.91 19.50
N LEU A 386 -16.94 19.10 19.51
CA LEU A 386 -16.97 17.70 19.93
C LEU A 386 -16.82 17.57 21.45
N ARG A 387 -16.04 18.47 22.08
CA ARG A 387 -15.96 18.64 23.54
C ARG A 387 -17.31 19.04 24.12
N GLU A 388 -17.95 20.08 23.56
CA GLU A 388 -19.30 20.52 23.94
C GLU A 388 -20.33 19.40 23.84
N TRP A 389 -20.40 18.74 22.68
CA TRP A 389 -21.31 17.61 22.45
C TRP A 389 -21.17 16.51 23.51
N TYR A 390 -19.93 16.15 23.87
CA TYR A 390 -19.67 15.09 24.85
C TYR A 390 -20.02 15.53 26.28
N HIS A 391 -19.78 16.79 26.66
CA HIS A 391 -20.21 17.32 27.96
C HIS A 391 -21.75 17.34 28.08
N THR A 392 -22.47 17.70 27.01
CA THR A 392 -23.94 17.72 26.99
C THR A 392 -24.55 16.31 26.96
N SER A 393 -23.97 15.38 26.21
CA SER A 393 -24.55 14.04 25.96
C SER A 393 -24.22 12.99 27.04
N ARG A 394 -23.38 13.33 28.02
CA ARG A 394 -22.75 12.37 28.96
C ARG A 394 -23.69 11.60 29.90
N ARG A 395 -24.98 11.95 30.00
CA ARG A 395 -25.85 11.42 31.07
C ARG A 395 -26.41 10.01 30.83
N ASP A 396 -26.68 9.58 29.59
CA ASP A 396 -27.36 8.28 29.35
C ASP A 396 -27.00 7.52 28.04
N GLN A 397 -26.00 7.96 27.26
CA GLN A 397 -25.69 7.29 25.98
C GLN A 397 -24.73 6.10 26.11
N SER A 398 -25.17 4.93 25.63
CA SER A 398 -24.29 3.79 25.32
C SER A 398 -23.83 3.87 23.86
N PHE A 399 -22.53 3.69 23.62
CA PHE A 399 -21.94 3.84 22.30
C PHE A 399 -21.95 2.54 21.49
N GLN A 400 -22.27 2.62 20.21
CA GLN A 400 -22.34 1.46 19.32
C GLN A 400 -20.94 1.03 18.89
N SER A 401 -20.57 -0.23 19.13
CA SER A 401 -19.27 -0.75 18.66
C SER A 401 -19.34 -1.19 17.20
N HIS A 402 -18.29 -0.96 16.42
CA HIS A 402 -18.17 -1.49 15.05
C HIS A 402 -17.99 -3.01 14.94
N THR A 403 -18.30 -3.79 15.99
CA THR A 403 -18.06 -5.23 15.97
C THR A 403 -18.83 -5.89 14.82
N SER A 404 -18.09 -6.60 13.97
CA SER A 404 -18.64 -7.25 12.78
C SER A 404 -19.61 -8.37 13.16
N THR A 405 -20.91 -8.05 13.23
CA THR A 405 -22.02 -9.03 13.16
C THR A 405 -22.31 -9.44 11.70
N SER A 406 -21.34 -9.26 10.80
CA SER A 406 -21.41 -9.69 9.40
C SER A 406 -21.14 -11.20 9.31
N GLY A 407 -22.22 -11.97 9.29
CA GLY A 407 -22.20 -13.43 9.26
C GLY A 407 -22.69 -14.02 10.57
N SER A 408 -23.96 -14.45 10.58
CA SER A 408 -24.57 -15.15 11.70
C SER A 408 -23.91 -16.52 11.89
N PHE A 409 -22.92 -16.60 12.78
CA PHE A 409 -22.28 -17.84 13.21
C PHE A 409 -22.37 -17.95 14.73
N SER A 410 -23.44 -18.60 15.20
CA SER A 410 -23.71 -18.87 16.61
C SER A 410 -22.75 -19.95 17.15
N GLY A 411 -21.51 -19.55 17.44
CA GLY A 411 -20.48 -20.44 17.98
C GLY A 411 -19.30 -19.65 18.53
N GLY A 412 -19.18 -19.59 19.86
CA GLY A 412 -18.22 -18.70 20.53
C GLY A 412 -16.76 -18.91 20.13
N GLY A 413 -16.05 -17.81 19.88
CA GLY A 413 -14.59 -17.79 19.82
C GLY A 413 -13.97 -18.29 18.51
N GLY A 414 -14.30 -17.66 17.38
CA GLY A 414 -13.57 -17.78 16.12
C GLY A 414 -14.07 -16.74 15.12
N GLY A 415 -13.21 -15.81 14.69
CA GLY A 415 -13.56 -14.90 13.58
C GLY A 415 -13.68 -15.68 12.27
N GLY A 416 -14.53 -15.21 11.34
CA GLY A 416 -14.77 -15.87 10.06
C GLY A 416 -13.51 -16.07 9.20
N PHE A 417 -13.67 -16.77 8.07
CA PHE A 417 -12.59 -17.02 7.12
C PHE A 417 -11.90 -15.71 6.68
N ARG A 418 -10.57 -15.66 6.78
CA ARG A 418 -9.76 -14.47 6.43
C ARG A 418 -8.83 -14.79 5.28
N ARG A 419 -9.03 -14.08 4.17
CA ARG A 419 -8.25 -14.24 2.94
C ARG A 419 -6.77 -13.91 3.13
N GLU A 420 -6.45 -12.90 3.91
CA GLU A 420 -5.08 -12.41 4.11
C GLU A 420 -4.30 -13.26 5.12
N GLU A 421 -5.00 -14.08 5.91
CA GLU A 421 -4.43 -15.11 6.79
C GLU A 421 -4.50 -16.51 6.14
N LEU A 422 -4.75 -16.60 4.84
CA LEU A 422 -4.77 -17.86 4.10
C LEU A 422 -3.37 -18.49 4.09
N LYS A 423 -3.29 -19.73 4.56
CA LYS A 423 -2.07 -20.55 4.57
C LYS A 423 -2.23 -21.80 3.74
N TYR A 424 -1.09 -22.29 3.25
CA TYR A 424 -0.98 -23.65 2.75
C TYR A 424 -1.02 -24.66 3.91
N ILE A 425 -1.45 -25.88 3.60
CA ILE A 425 -1.58 -26.98 4.56
C ILE A 425 -0.22 -27.28 5.22
N THR A 426 0.87 -27.28 4.46
CA THR A 426 2.23 -27.48 5.00
C THR A 426 2.63 -26.44 6.06
N ASP A 427 2.29 -25.17 5.87
CA ASP A 427 2.56 -24.10 6.85
C ASP A 427 1.65 -24.22 8.09
N MET A 428 0.37 -24.57 7.89
CA MET A 428 -0.55 -24.90 8.98
C MET A 428 -0.04 -26.07 9.82
N GLU A 429 0.41 -27.16 9.17
CA GLU A 429 0.97 -28.32 9.85
C GLU A 429 2.23 -27.94 10.64
N ARG A 430 3.15 -27.15 10.06
CA ARG A 430 4.35 -26.64 10.75
C ARG A 430 3.99 -25.85 12.01
N ASP A 431 3.14 -24.84 11.88
CA ASP A 431 2.73 -23.98 13.01
C ASP A 431 1.99 -24.76 14.10
N SER A 432 1.24 -25.79 13.71
CA SER A 432 0.45 -26.60 14.63
C SER A 432 1.29 -27.59 15.47
N LYS A 433 2.58 -27.81 15.15
CA LYS A 433 3.47 -28.68 15.95
C LYS A 433 3.67 -28.17 17.38
N VAL A 434 3.67 -26.84 17.57
CA VAL A 434 3.78 -26.19 18.89
C VAL A 434 2.71 -26.69 19.88
N LEU A 435 1.54 -27.11 19.39
CA LEU A 435 0.45 -27.68 20.19
C LEU A 435 0.74 -29.10 20.74
N LYS A 436 1.73 -29.81 20.20
CA LYS A 436 2.19 -31.11 20.70
C LYS A 436 3.29 -30.99 21.75
N GLU A 437 4.09 -29.93 21.66
CA GLU A 437 5.32 -29.72 22.46
C GLU A 437 5.06 -28.92 23.76
N SER A 438 3.91 -28.24 23.86
CA SER A 438 3.57 -27.39 25.02
C SER A 438 2.75 -28.13 26.10
N PRO A 439 3.04 -27.94 27.41
CA PRO A 439 2.25 -28.49 28.51
C PRO A 439 0.78 -28.05 28.49
N GLN A 440 -0.14 -29.02 28.67
CA GLN A 440 -1.48 -28.98 28.08
C GLN A 440 -2.47 -27.95 28.69
N ASP A 441 -2.38 -27.64 29.98
CA ASP A 441 -3.45 -26.96 30.75
C ASP A 441 -3.76 -25.51 30.34
N LYS A 442 -2.92 -24.85 29.53
CA LYS A 442 -3.16 -23.47 29.06
C LYS A 442 -2.94 -23.25 27.55
N VAL A 443 -2.79 -24.32 26.76
CA VAL A 443 -2.51 -24.19 25.32
C VAL A 443 -3.78 -23.78 24.56
N LYS A 444 -3.86 -22.50 24.20
CA LYS A 444 -4.98 -21.97 23.39
C LYS A 444 -5.00 -22.65 22.01
N PRO A 445 -6.19 -23.06 21.51
CA PRO A 445 -6.30 -23.64 20.17
C PRO A 445 -5.89 -22.64 19.09
N LEU A 446 -5.25 -23.12 18.04
CA LEU A 446 -4.86 -22.29 16.89
C LEU A 446 -5.96 -22.29 15.83
N TYR A 447 -6.11 -21.16 15.15
CA TYR A 447 -7.08 -20.98 14.07
C TYR A 447 -6.33 -20.62 12.79
N PHE A 448 -6.75 -21.23 11.69
CA PHE A 448 -6.11 -21.08 10.37
C PHE A 448 -7.19 -20.95 9.29
N SER A 449 -6.98 -20.06 8.33
CA SER A 449 -7.76 -20.05 7.09
C SER A 449 -6.95 -20.81 6.03
N ILE A 450 -7.55 -21.80 5.38
CA ILE A 450 -6.93 -22.52 4.26
C ILE A 450 -7.89 -22.62 3.08
N ARG A 451 -7.36 -22.83 1.88
CA ARG A 451 -8.16 -23.32 0.75
C ARG A 451 -7.71 -24.73 0.41
N ALA A 452 -8.65 -25.65 0.30
CA ALA A 452 -8.37 -27.02 -0.09
C ALA A 452 -9.53 -27.64 -0.87
N THR A 453 -9.20 -28.67 -1.66
CA THR A 453 -10.15 -29.47 -2.43
C THR A 453 -10.46 -30.76 -1.70
N ILE A 454 -11.73 -31.14 -1.59
CA ILE A 454 -12.15 -32.40 -0.97
C ILE A 454 -11.77 -33.55 -1.91
N MET A 455 -10.75 -34.33 -1.55
CA MET A 455 -10.25 -35.44 -2.36
C MET A 455 -10.93 -36.77 -2.02
N ARG A 456 -11.35 -36.95 -0.77
CA ARG A 456 -12.02 -38.17 -0.30
C ARG A 456 -12.94 -37.88 0.87
N LEU A 457 -14.14 -38.45 0.86
CA LEU A 457 -15.08 -38.43 1.98
C LEU A 457 -15.16 -39.83 2.61
N LYS A 458 -15.28 -39.94 3.94
CA LYS A 458 -15.58 -41.23 4.59
C LYS A 458 -17.10 -41.49 4.58
N ALA A 459 -17.57 -42.22 3.57
CA ALA A 459 -19.00 -42.43 3.31
C ALA A 459 -19.74 -43.30 4.35
N ASP A 460 -19.05 -44.14 5.12
CA ASP A 460 -19.70 -45.11 6.02
C ASP A 460 -20.29 -44.45 7.27
N SER A 461 -19.70 -43.34 7.73
CA SER A 461 -19.98 -42.69 9.02
C SER A 461 -20.11 -41.17 8.86
N ILE A 462 -20.94 -40.73 7.91
CA ILE A 462 -21.19 -39.30 7.65
C ILE A 462 -22.06 -38.67 8.74
N ALA A 463 -23.05 -39.40 9.25
CA ALA A 463 -23.98 -38.94 10.29
C ALA A 463 -24.00 -39.90 11.49
N TYR A 464 -24.55 -39.43 12.60
CA TYR A 464 -24.84 -40.23 13.79
C TYR A 464 -26.22 -39.88 14.35
N PRO A 465 -26.92 -40.82 15.03
CA PRO A 465 -28.18 -40.53 15.69
C PRO A 465 -27.93 -39.66 16.93
N ALA A 466 -28.60 -38.52 17.00
CA ALA A 466 -28.50 -37.51 18.05
C ALA A 466 -29.85 -37.29 18.76
N CYS A 467 -29.80 -36.62 19.91
CA CYS A 467 -30.98 -36.32 20.74
C CYS A 467 -31.83 -35.20 20.12
N LYS A 468 -33.15 -35.42 20.02
CA LYS A 468 -34.12 -34.46 19.48
C LYS A 468 -34.36 -33.21 20.35
N THR A 469 -33.81 -33.15 21.56
CA THR A 469 -34.00 -31.99 22.45
C THR A 469 -33.27 -30.76 21.87
N PRO A 470 -33.94 -29.60 21.71
CA PRO A 470 -33.30 -28.37 21.22
C PRO A 470 -32.02 -28.04 21.98
N GLY A 471 -30.92 -27.82 21.26
CA GLY A 471 -29.58 -27.56 21.83
C GLY A 471 -28.81 -28.80 22.31
N CYS A 472 -29.30 -30.04 22.11
CA CYS A 472 -28.66 -31.25 22.61
C CYS A 472 -28.09 -32.16 21.51
N ASN A 473 -26.98 -31.76 20.85
CA ASN A 473 -26.36 -32.53 19.76
C ASN A 473 -25.60 -33.81 20.22
N LYS A 474 -25.96 -34.38 21.37
CA LYS A 474 -25.32 -35.57 21.95
C LYS A 474 -25.83 -36.83 21.25
N LYS A 475 -24.93 -37.80 21.02
CA LYS A 475 -25.28 -39.10 20.44
C LYS A 475 -26.29 -39.84 21.34
N VAL A 476 -27.28 -40.48 20.72
CA VAL A 476 -28.20 -41.42 21.36
C VAL A 476 -27.91 -42.86 20.89
N ILE A 477 -28.36 -43.83 21.68
CA ILE A 477 -28.25 -45.27 21.42
C ILE A 477 -29.66 -45.86 21.50
N GLN A 478 -29.97 -46.78 20.59
CA GLN A 478 -31.23 -47.51 20.59
C GLN A 478 -31.18 -48.65 21.61
N ASN A 479 -32.12 -48.64 22.56
CA ASN A 479 -32.32 -49.69 23.56
C ASN A 479 -33.76 -50.19 23.43
N GLY A 480 -33.96 -51.25 22.62
CA GLY A 480 -35.29 -51.68 22.19
C GLY A 480 -35.96 -50.64 21.29
N ASP A 481 -37.20 -50.29 21.59
CA ASP A 481 -37.97 -49.28 20.84
C ASP A 481 -37.63 -47.83 21.24
N VAL A 482 -36.78 -47.63 22.26
CA VAL A 482 -36.51 -46.31 22.86
C VAL A 482 -35.08 -45.85 22.58
N TRP A 483 -34.94 -44.59 22.18
CA TRP A 483 -33.63 -43.95 21.99
C TRP A 483 -33.25 -43.14 23.23
N THR A 484 -32.18 -43.57 23.90
CA THR A 484 -31.66 -42.95 25.12
C THR A 484 -30.27 -42.37 24.89
N GLY A 485 -29.97 -41.21 25.49
CA GLY A 485 -28.64 -40.61 25.43
C GLY A 485 -27.96 -40.51 26.81
N ASP A 486 -26.76 -41.10 26.92
CA ASP A 486 -25.95 -41.26 28.14
C ASP A 486 -25.76 -40.01 29.01
N LYS A 487 -25.97 -38.82 28.44
CA LYS A 487 -25.73 -37.51 29.07
C LYS A 487 -26.92 -36.55 28.96
N CYS A 488 -28.07 -36.99 28.48
CA CYS A 488 -29.32 -36.22 28.54
C CYS A 488 -30.39 -36.92 29.38
N ASN A 489 -30.27 -38.23 29.59
CA ASN A 489 -31.20 -39.06 30.38
C ASN A 489 -32.68 -38.90 29.97
N LYS A 490 -32.90 -38.51 28.72
CA LYS A 490 -34.21 -38.38 28.08
C LYS A 490 -34.36 -39.49 27.05
N SER A 491 -35.54 -40.08 27.05
CA SER A 491 -36.02 -41.07 26.11
C SER A 491 -36.74 -40.40 24.94
N HIS A 492 -36.56 -40.92 23.73
CA HIS A 492 -37.25 -40.45 22.53
C HIS A 492 -37.66 -41.65 21.65
N ASP A 493 -38.79 -41.51 20.94
CA ASP A 493 -39.34 -42.56 20.05
C ASP A 493 -38.53 -42.73 18.74
N GLY A 494 -37.57 -41.83 18.49
CA GLY A 494 -36.67 -41.90 17.34
C GLY A 494 -35.58 -40.82 17.42
N PRO A 495 -34.45 -41.00 16.73
CA PRO A 495 -33.34 -40.04 16.73
C PRO A 495 -33.60 -38.89 15.76
N SER A 496 -32.81 -37.83 15.88
CA SER A 496 -32.53 -36.90 14.76
C SER A 496 -31.09 -37.14 14.31
N TRP A 497 -30.83 -37.19 13.01
CA TRP A 497 -29.48 -37.38 12.50
C TRP A 497 -28.68 -36.08 12.59
N SER A 498 -27.38 -36.19 12.84
CA SER A 498 -26.46 -35.04 12.81
C SER A 498 -25.16 -35.41 12.12
N TYR A 499 -24.62 -34.49 11.30
CA TYR A 499 -23.38 -34.77 10.58
C TYR A 499 -22.15 -34.82 11.49
N ARG A 500 -21.27 -35.77 11.19
CA ARG A 500 -19.91 -35.93 11.72
C ARG A 500 -18.98 -36.39 10.60
N ILE A 501 -18.71 -35.48 9.68
CA ILE A 501 -18.01 -35.77 8.44
C ILE A 501 -16.51 -35.84 8.70
N THR A 502 -15.87 -36.86 8.12
CA THR A 502 -14.41 -36.93 8.01
C THR A 502 -14.04 -36.87 6.53
N MET A 503 -13.29 -35.84 6.16
CA MET A 503 -12.88 -35.55 4.78
C MET A 503 -11.35 -35.45 4.69
N ALA A 504 -10.77 -35.98 3.62
CA ALA A 504 -9.38 -35.73 3.26
C ALA A 504 -9.36 -34.60 2.23
N CYS A 505 -8.78 -33.46 2.61
CA CYS A 505 -8.67 -32.27 1.78
C CYS A 505 -7.22 -32.07 1.35
N SER A 506 -6.98 -31.66 0.11
CA SER A 506 -5.64 -31.40 -0.42
C SER A 506 -5.54 -29.99 -0.98
N ASP A 507 -4.38 -29.39 -0.81
CA ASP A 507 -3.92 -28.23 -1.56
C ASP A 507 -2.69 -28.63 -2.40
N PRO A 508 -2.03 -27.71 -3.13
CA PRO A 508 -0.82 -28.04 -3.90
C PRO A 508 0.40 -28.46 -3.06
N THR A 509 0.35 -28.35 -1.73
CA THR A 509 1.49 -28.58 -0.83
C THR A 509 1.36 -29.86 -0.01
N ALA A 510 0.16 -30.23 0.42
CA ALA A 510 -0.09 -31.43 1.24
C ALA A 510 -1.57 -31.86 1.24
N GLN A 511 -1.84 -33.01 1.85
CA GLN A 511 -3.19 -33.51 2.15
C GLN A 511 -3.38 -33.64 3.66
N VAL A 512 -4.49 -33.13 4.18
CA VAL A 512 -4.86 -33.18 5.60
C VAL A 512 -6.24 -33.79 5.80
N ARG A 513 -6.46 -34.45 6.95
CA ARG A 513 -7.76 -34.98 7.36
C ARG A 513 -8.48 -33.95 8.24
N LEU A 514 -9.61 -33.45 7.77
CA LEU A 514 -10.47 -32.48 8.47
C LEU A 514 -11.74 -33.17 9.01
N GLN A 515 -12.25 -32.67 10.13
CA GLN A 515 -13.50 -33.12 10.73
C GLN A 515 -14.53 -31.97 10.77
N GLY A 516 -15.71 -32.19 10.17
CA GLY A 516 -16.85 -31.28 10.22
C GLY A 516 -17.99 -31.84 11.08
N PHE A 517 -18.76 -30.95 11.71
CA PHE A 517 -19.99 -31.27 12.45
C PHE A 517 -21.23 -30.79 11.67
N ASN A 518 -22.41 -30.76 12.31
CA ASN A 518 -23.69 -30.59 11.62
C ASN A 518 -23.74 -29.43 10.62
N ASP A 519 -23.44 -28.22 11.08
CA ASP A 519 -23.52 -26.98 10.29
C ASP A 519 -22.58 -27.01 9.07
N ILE A 520 -21.40 -27.63 9.22
CA ILE A 520 -20.43 -27.83 8.13
C ILE A 520 -20.94 -28.87 7.13
N GLY A 521 -21.68 -29.87 7.60
CA GLY A 521 -22.32 -30.85 6.73
C GLY A 521 -23.47 -30.25 5.95
N GLU A 522 -24.36 -29.50 6.59
CA GLU A 522 -25.46 -28.81 5.90
C GLU A 522 -24.92 -27.81 4.86
N ALA A 523 -23.81 -27.12 5.15
CA ALA A 523 -23.15 -26.22 4.20
C ALA A 523 -22.43 -26.91 3.01
N ILE A 524 -22.02 -28.18 3.14
CA ILE A 524 -21.31 -28.94 2.08
C ILE A 524 -22.25 -29.83 1.27
N PHE A 525 -23.24 -30.44 1.93
CA PHE A 525 -24.27 -31.29 1.31
C PHE A 525 -25.48 -30.49 0.83
N GLU A 526 -25.64 -29.23 1.26
CA GLU A 526 -26.78 -28.34 0.95
C GLU A 526 -28.14 -28.95 1.34
N ARG A 527 -28.13 -29.88 2.32
CA ARG A 527 -29.25 -30.69 2.80
C ARG A 527 -29.07 -31.09 4.27
N LYS A 528 -30.18 -31.30 4.97
CA LYS A 528 -30.18 -31.79 6.36
C LYS A 528 -29.71 -33.24 6.47
N ALA A 529 -29.13 -33.59 7.61
CA ALA A 529 -28.64 -34.95 7.87
C ALA A 529 -29.74 -36.00 7.84
N ASP A 530 -30.96 -35.67 8.32
CA ASP A 530 -32.12 -36.57 8.28
C ASP A 530 -32.52 -36.94 6.86
N GLU A 531 -32.61 -35.95 5.95
CA GLU A 531 -32.94 -36.16 4.53
C GLU A 531 -31.92 -37.08 3.85
N LEU A 532 -30.62 -36.84 4.09
CA LEU A 532 -29.55 -37.60 3.46
C LEU A 532 -29.47 -39.05 3.98
N MET A 533 -29.84 -39.28 5.24
CA MET A 533 -29.91 -40.62 5.82
C MET A 533 -31.15 -41.38 5.36
N TYR A 534 -32.32 -40.72 5.25
CA TYR A 534 -33.50 -41.32 4.62
C TYR A 534 -33.23 -41.69 3.15
N MET A 535 -32.57 -40.81 2.39
CA MET A 535 -32.13 -41.12 1.02
C MET A 535 -31.17 -42.32 0.96
N LYS A 536 -30.28 -42.50 1.94
CA LYS A 536 -29.37 -43.66 1.99
C LYS A 536 -30.10 -45.00 2.10
N GLU A 537 -31.25 -45.01 2.77
CA GLU A 537 -32.09 -46.19 2.97
C GLU A 537 -33.04 -46.42 1.80
N ALA A 538 -33.65 -45.34 1.25
CA ALA A 538 -34.59 -45.41 0.14
C ALA A 538 -33.94 -45.58 -1.25
N ASP A 539 -32.88 -44.81 -1.55
CA ASP A 539 -32.16 -44.86 -2.84
C ASP A 539 -30.65 -44.64 -2.69
N LYS A 540 -29.92 -45.76 -2.69
CA LYS A 540 -28.44 -45.80 -2.67
C LYS A 540 -27.81 -45.14 -3.90
N GLY A 541 -28.50 -45.09 -5.04
CA GLY A 541 -28.04 -44.44 -6.27
C GLY A 541 -27.91 -42.94 -6.10
N SER A 542 -29.00 -42.25 -5.75
CA SER A 542 -28.99 -40.81 -5.46
C SER A 542 -28.04 -40.44 -4.32
N TYR A 543 -27.97 -41.25 -3.26
CA TYR A 543 -26.99 -41.06 -2.19
C TYR A 543 -25.55 -41.06 -2.71
N ASN A 544 -25.16 -42.08 -3.49
CA ASN A 544 -23.82 -42.17 -4.06
C ASN A 544 -23.52 -41.01 -5.03
N PHE A 545 -24.50 -40.59 -5.84
CA PHE A 545 -24.35 -39.42 -6.71
C PHE A 545 -24.00 -38.16 -5.92
N ILE A 546 -24.72 -37.87 -4.82
CA ILE A 546 -24.43 -36.73 -3.94
C ILE A 546 -23.01 -36.83 -3.36
N MET A 547 -22.59 -38.02 -2.92
CA MET A 547 -21.22 -38.24 -2.41
C MET A 547 -20.14 -37.93 -3.45
N HIS A 548 -20.31 -38.43 -4.67
CA HIS A 548 -19.38 -38.17 -5.76
C HIS A 548 -19.39 -36.71 -6.21
N HIS A 549 -20.55 -36.05 -6.20
CA HIS A 549 -20.71 -34.65 -6.58
C HIS A 549 -20.01 -33.65 -5.64
N ILE A 550 -19.61 -34.07 -4.43
CA ILE A 550 -18.90 -33.24 -3.45
C ILE A 550 -17.37 -33.45 -3.52
N ILE A 551 -16.93 -34.59 -4.05
CA ILE A 551 -15.52 -34.85 -4.32
C ILE A 551 -15.03 -33.89 -5.44
N CYS A 552 -13.75 -33.52 -5.38
CA CYS A 552 -13.11 -32.54 -6.27
C CYS A 552 -13.65 -31.10 -6.20
N LYS A 553 -14.55 -30.77 -5.26
CA LYS A 553 -14.92 -29.38 -4.98
C LYS A 553 -13.93 -28.70 -4.03
N THR A 554 -13.56 -27.46 -4.37
CA THR A 554 -12.69 -26.59 -3.58
C THR A 554 -13.50 -25.70 -2.65
N TYR A 555 -13.06 -25.61 -1.39
CA TYR A 555 -13.68 -24.74 -0.38
C TYR A 555 -12.63 -23.92 0.39
N ASN A 556 -13.09 -22.78 0.88
CA ASN A 556 -12.41 -21.97 1.88
C ASN A 556 -12.79 -22.52 3.27
N PHE A 557 -11.82 -23.03 4.03
CA PHE A 557 -12.02 -23.61 5.35
C PHE A 557 -11.42 -22.74 6.45
N LEU A 558 -12.19 -22.51 7.51
CA LEU A 558 -11.69 -22.02 8.80
C LEU A 558 -11.46 -23.24 9.71
N ILE A 559 -10.19 -23.52 10.01
CA ILE A 559 -9.77 -24.69 10.80
C ILE A 559 -9.38 -24.25 12.21
N ARG A 560 -9.86 -25.00 13.21
CA ARG A 560 -9.37 -25.01 14.58
C ARG A 560 -8.50 -26.23 14.80
N ALA A 561 -7.21 -26.01 15.05
CA ALA A 561 -6.28 -27.04 15.49
C ALA A 561 -6.27 -27.14 17.02
N LYS A 562 -6.42 -28.36 17.55
CA LYS A 562 -6.29 -28.66 18.97
C LYS A 562 -5.51 -29.97 19.20
N SER A 563 -4.70 -29.99 20.26
CA SER A 563 -4.11 -31.23 20.78
C SER A 563 -5.15 -31.94 21.64
N GLU A 564 -5.32 -33.25 21.46
CA GLU A 564 -6.26 -34.08 22.21
C GLU A 564 -5.58 -35.40 22.58
N GLN A 565 -5.55 -35.74 23.86
CA GLN A 565 -4.96 -37.00 24.31
C GLN A 565 -5.92 -38.16 24.00
N TYR A 566 -5.44 -39.18 23.29
CA TYR A 566 -6.18 -40.39 22.97
C TYR A 566 -5.33 -41.61 23.27
N ARG A 567 -5.78 -42.45 24.22
CA ARG A 567 -5.05 -43.63 24.71
C ARG A 567 -3.60 -43.32 25.11
N GLY A 568 -3.40 -42.24 25.87
CA GLY A 568 -2.09 -41.78 26.35
C GLY A 568 -1.32 -40.87 25.38
N PHE A 569 -1.55 -40.96 24.07
CA PHE A 569 -0.83 -40.17 23.06
C PHE A 569 -1.51 -38.85 22.71
N ASN A 570 -0.74 -37.77 22.57
CA ASN A 570 -1.24 -36.47 22.10
C ASN A 570 -1.43 -36.47 20.58
N LEU A 571 -2.69 -36.59 20.14
CA LEU A 571 -3.06 -36.49 18.73
C LEU A 571 -3.54 -35.08 18.40
N LEU A 572 -2.97 -34.51 17.34
CA LEU A 572 -3.43 -33.24 16.81
C LEU A 572 -4.68 -33.46 15.94
N ARG A 573 -5.77 -32.74 16.23
CA ARG A 573 -7.01 -32.77 15.45
C ARG A 573 -7.31 -31.41 14.82
N TYR A 574 -7.73 -31.45 13.55
CA TYR A 574 -8.19 -30.31 12.78
C TYR A 574 -9.72 -30.36 12.63
N GLY A 575 -10.41 -29.52 13.40
CA GLY A 575 -11.86 -29.34 13.28
C GLY A 575 -12.19 -28.16 12.36
N VAL A 576 -13.14 -28.33 11.46
CA VAL A 576 -13.69 -27.22 10.65
C VAL A 576 -14.67 -26.43 11.52
N VAL A 577 -14.45 -25.12 11.63
CA VAL A 577 -15.33 -24.18 12.34
C VAL A 577 -16.26 -23.45 11.36
N GLY A 578 -15.79 -23.22 10.14
CA GLY A 578 -16.59 -22.61 9.07
C GLY A 578 -16.10 -23.07 7.70
N VAL A 579 -17.02 -23.09 6.74
CA VAL A 579 -16.75 -23.44 5.33
C VAL A 579 -17.49 -22.47 4.42
N SER A 580 -16.86 -22.08 3.32
CA SER A 580 -17.49 -21.25 2.28
C SER A 580 -16.96 -21.65 0.89
N LYS A 581 -17.75 -21.38 -0.16
CA LYS A 581 -17.30 -21.52 -1.54
C LYS A 581 -16.35 -20.36 -1.89
N PRO A 582 -15.25 -20.58 -2.63
CA PRO A 582 -14.37 -19.50 -3.07
C PRO A 582 -15.04 -18.63 -4.14
N ASP A 583 -14.93 -17.30 -4.03
CA ASP A 583 -15.28 -16.39 -5.12
C ASP A 583 -14.10 -16.27 -6.09
N TRP A 584 -14.17 -16.99 -7.20
CA TRP A 584 -13.13 -16.99 -8.24
C TRP A 584 -12.88 -15.60 -8.87
N LYS A 585 -13.81 -14.64 -8.78
CA LYS A 585 -13.59 -13.27 -9.27
C LYS A 585 -12.66 -12.49 -8.33
N GLU A 586 -12.91 -12.56 -7.03
CA GLU A 586 -12.04 -12.00 -5.99
C GLU A 586 -10.65 -12.65 -6.04
N GLU A 587 -10.61 -13.98 -6.23
CA GLU A 587 -9.35 -14.71 -6.40
C GLU A 587 -8.54 -14.22 -7.58
N SER A 588 -9.17 -14.11 -8.76
CA SER A 588 -8.51 -13.68 -9.98
C SER A 588 -7.92 -12.27 -9.85
N ARG A 589 -8.65 -11.33 -9.24
CA ARG A 589 -8.17 -9.96 -9.00
C ARG A 589 -6.91 -9.95 -8.13
N PHE A 590 -6.91 -10.67 -7.01
CA PHE A 590 -5.75 -10.76 -6.13
C PHE A 590 -4.54 -11.43 -6.79
N PHE A 591 -4.75 -12.47 -7.60
CA PHE A 591 -3.64 -13.08 -8.33
C PHE A 591 -3.04 -12.10 -9.35
N LEU A 592 -3.87 -11.30 -10.04
CA LEU A 592 -3.41 -10.21 -10.91
C LEU A 592 -2.64 -9.14 -10.12
N GLU A 593 -3.15 -8.68 -8.99
CA GLU A 593 -2.43 -7.73 -8.10
C GLU A 593 -1.08 -8.29 -7.62
N ARG A 594 -1.03 -9.58 -7.29
CA ARG A 594 0.20 -10.24 -6.85
C ARG A 594 1.20 -10.44 -7.99
N LEU A 595 0.75 -10.72 -9.20
CA LEU A 595 1.58 -10.73 -10.42
C LEU A 595 2.10 -9.32 -10.76
N HIS A 596 1.27 -8.28 -10.55
CA HIS A 596 1.69 -6.89 -10.73
C HIS A 596 2.56 -6.34 -9.58
N SER A 597 2.71 -7.07 -8.47
CA SER A 597 3.58 -6.66 -7.36
C SER A 597 5.07 -6.72 -7.73
N ALA A 598 5.91 -6.04 -6.96
CA ALA A 598 7.37 -6.07 -7.15
C ALA A 598 7.98 -7.49 -7.08
N TRP A 599 7.29 -8.46 -6.45
CA TRP A 599 7.68 -9.87 -6.45
C TRP A 599 7.33 -10.57 -7.77
N GLY A 600 6.16 -10.29 -8.35
CA GLY A 600 5.75 -10.85 -9.65
C GLY A 600 6.47 -10.23 -10.85
N GLN A 601 7.03 -9.03 -10.69
CA GLN A 601 7.85 -8.34 -11.70
C GLN A 601 9.36 -8.63 -11.60
N GLN A 602 9.81 -9.54 -10.72
CA GLN A 602 11.24 -9.82 -10.56
C GLN A 602 11.87 -10.64 -11.69
N ASP A 603 11.07 -11.37 -12.48
CA ASP A 603 11.51 -12.29 -13.54
C ASP A 603 10.83 -12.02 -14.92
N LEU A 604 10.50 -10.75 -15.23
CA LEU A 604 9.82 -10.32 -16.49
C LEU A 604 10.49 -9.15 -17.22
#